data_AF-A0A1F9LS99-F1
#
_entry.id   AF-A0A1F9LS99-F1
#
_cell.length_a   1.000
_cell.length_b   1.000
_cell.length_c   1.000
_cell.angle_alpha   90.00
_cell.angle_beta   90.00
_cell.angle_gamma   90.00
#
_symmetry.space_group_name_H-M   'P 1'
#
loop_
_entity.id
_entity.type
_entity.pdbx_description
1 polymer ?
#
loop_
_entity_poly.entity_id
_entity_poly.type
_entity_poly.pdbx_seq_one_letter_code
_entity_poly.pdbx_strand_id
1 'polypeptide(L)'
;MPKKQTIDEILSTEIKRDIAERYFSFRKLIEEDTMDLAEKIRQYSFILQKRISFDLIRIYILLRDETLIQAFLTLVNLDQKLFYDPYLAESPTITQRVFERQMFSGFTRAGRFKNFFLACYENLYFNTKIYQKKIAELRDEQDMIVEEIKEFYANNDLSAIMGFLHRLGNEETCGCMQGGMETGLVEGLDQKLRIGPPPPIEQVMTVIPPLSEPAAIRSKLKKLAGQAYDRQRPEFLKMFAWGNAPGDRRE
;
A
#
# COMPACT_ATOMS: atom_id res chain seq x y z
N MET A 1 -15.46 17.62 57.96
CA MET A 1 -15.14 16.21 58.27
C MET A 1 -15.04 15.45 56.96
N PRO A 2 -14.00 14.65 56.72
CA PRO A 2 -13.91 13.87 55.49
C PRO A 2 -15.00 12.79 55.50
N LYS A 3 -15.87 12.79 54.48
CA LYS A 3 -16.88 11.75 54.24
C LYS A 3 -16.12 10.42 54.15
N LYS A 4 -16.38 9.50 55.08
CA LYS A 4 -15.75 8.17 55.08
C LYS A 4 -16.32 7.44 53.87
N GLN A 5 -15.53 7.32 52.80
CA GLN A 5 -15.97 6.66 51.58
C GLN A 5 -16.50 5.27 51.94
N THR A 6 -17.75 5.02 51.56
CA THR A 6 -18.43 3.75 51.83
C THR A 6 -17.71 2.65 51.04
N ILE A 7 -17.63 1.42 51.56
CA ILE A 7 -16.94 0.30 50.88
C ILE A 7 -17.46 0.12 49.44
N ASP A 8 -18.75 0.37 49.22
CA ASP A 8 -19.39 0.35 47.91
C ASP A 8 -18.87 1.45 46.97
N GLU A 9 -18.52 2.64 47.49
CA GLU A 9 -17.92 3.71 46.68
C GLU A 9 -16.52 3.32 46.22
N ILE A 10 -15.71 2.74 47.11
CA ILE A 10 -14.36 2.26 46.81
C ILE A 10 -14.42 1.14 45.76
N LEU A 11 -15.28 0.13 45.99
CA LEU A 11 -15.50 -0.97 45.04
C LEU A 11 -15.99 -0.48 43.69
N SER A 12 -16.94 0.46 43.66
CA SER A 12 -17.42 1.05 42.41
C SER A 12 -16.28 1.73 41.66
N THR A 13 -15.45 2.54 42.33
CA THR A 13 -14.33 3.24 41.69
C THR A 13 -13.27 2.29 41.15
N GLU A 14 -12.97 1.20 41.85
CA GLU A 14 -12.03 0.17 41.38
C GLU A 14 -12.57 -0.56 40.14
N ILE A 15 -13.85 -0.94 40.13
CA ILE A 15 -14.49 -1.59 38.98
C ILE A 15 -14.53 -0.65 37.77
N LYS A 16 -14.88 0.63 37.96
CA LYS A 16 -14.84 1.62 36.87
C LYS A 16 -13.43 1.78 36.30
N ARG A 17 -12.42 1.78 37.17
CA ARG A 17 -11.01 1.86 36.76
C ARG A 17 -10.58 0.64 35.95
N ASP A 18 -10.87 -0.58 36.43
CA ASP A 18 -10.49 -1.82 35.73
C ASP A 18 -11.16 -1.92 34.35
N ILE A 19 -12.45 -1.57 34.25
CA ILE A 19 -13.17 -1.55 32.97
C ILE A 19 -12.54 -0.52 32.01
N ALA A 20 -12.27 0.69 32.49
CA ALA A 20 -11.66 1.73 31.66
C ALA A 20 -10.25 1.33 31.22
N GLU A 21 -9.45 0.81 32.14
CA GLU A 21 -8.06 0.40 31.90
C GLU A 21 -7.98 -0.71 30.85
N ARG A 22 -8.87 -1.72 30.92
CA ARG A 22 -8.99 -2.75 29.88
C ARG A 22 -9.42 -2.15 28.53
N TYR A 23 -10.49 -1.36 28.51
CA TYR A 23 -11.00 -0.76 27.28
C TYR A 23 -9.93 0.08 26.57
N PHE A 24 -9.28 1.00 27.28
CA PHE A 24 -8.26 1.88 26.70
C PHE A 24 -6.98 1.14 26.34
N SER A 25 -6.62 0.06 27.05
CA SER A 25 -5.47 -0.76 26.70
C SER A 25 -5.68 -1.51 25.37
N PHE A 26 -6.83 -2.16 25.19
CA PHE A 26 -7.17 -2.84 23.93
C PHE A 26 -7.33 -1.86 22.78
N ARG A 27 -8.00 -0.73 23.03
CA ARG A 27 -8.11 0.34 22.02
C ARG A 27 -6.74 0.82 21.55
N LYS A 28 -5.83 1.05 22.50
CA LYS A 28 -4.47 1.50 22.18
C LYS A 28 -3.74 0.48 21.31
N LEU A 29 -3.87 -0.81 21.60
CA LEU A 29 -3.28 -1.89 20.80
C LEU A 29 -3.79 -1.85 19.35
N ILE A 30 -5.11 -1.78 19.15
CA ILE A 30 -5.72 -1.72 17.82
C ILE A 30 -5.29 -0.45 17.07
N GLU A 31 -5.19 0.69 17.75
CA GLU A 31 -4.72 1.94 17.17
C GLU A 31 -3.25 1.86 16.75
N GLU A 32 -2.39 1.25 17.57
CA GLU A 32 -0.97 0.99 17.26
C GLU A 32 -0.85 0.08 16.02
N ASP A 33 -1.59 -1.04 15.96
CA ASP A 33 -1.56 -1.96 14.83
C ASP A 33 -2.08 -1.30 13.53
N THR A 34 -3.11 -0.46 13.65
CA THR A 34 -3.63 0.32 12.51
C THR A 34 -2.61 1.32 12.00
N MET A 35 -1.86 1.97 12.90
CA MET A 35 -0.78 2.89 12.54
C MET A 35 0.39 2.16 11.86
N ASP A 36 0.77 0.99 12.39
CA ASP A 36 1.83 0.15 11.82
C ASP A 36 1.45 -0.35 10.42
N LEU A 37 0.21 -0.77 10.23
CA LEU A 37 -0.32 -1.15 8.92
C LEU A 37 -0.24 0.03 7.94
N ALA A 38 -0.67 1.22 8.35
CA ALA A 38 -0.61 2.42 7.52
C ALA A 38 0.84 2.80 7.13
N GLU A 39 1.78 2.66 8.06
CA GLU A 39 3.19 2.89 7.77
C GLU A 39 3.74 1.87 6.77
N LYS A 40 3.47 0.57 6.97
CA LYS A 40 3.87 -0.48 6.03
C LYS A 40 3.31 -0.24 4.64
N ILE A 41 2.02 0.10 4.51
CA ILE A 41 1.39 0.46 3.23
C ILE A 41 2.17 1.57 2.55
N ARG A 42 2.48 2.66 3.28
CA ARG A 42 3.24 3.80 2.74
C ARG A 42 4.64 3.40 2.27
N GLN A 43 5.37 2.63 3.07
CA GLN A 43 6.72 2.19 2.74
C GLN A 43 6.75 1.29 1.49
N TYR A 44 5.86 0.30 1.43
CA TYR A 44 5.81 -0.65 0.31
C TYR A 44 5.25 -0.03 -0.96
N SER A 45 4.23 0.83 -0.85
CA SER A 45 3.69 1.58 -1.98
C SER A 45 4.80 2.38 -2.66
N PHE A 46 5.59 3.15 -1.90
CA PHE A 46 6.61 4.01 -2.48
C PHE A 46 7.73 3.23 -3.18
N ILE A 47 8.28 2.19 -2.55
CA ILE A 47 9.47 1.51 -3.08
C ILE A 47 9.13 0.60 -4.26
N LEU A 48 8.08 -0.23 -4.11
CA LEU A 48 7.76 -1.23 -5.12
C LEU A 48 7.06 -0.61 -6.33
N GLN A 49 6.14 0.34 -6.14
CA GLN A 49 5.54 1.04 -7.27
C GLN A 49 6.59 1.81 -8.05
N LYS A 50 7.54 2.47 -7.39
CA LYS A 50 8.62 3.19 -8.08
C LYS A 50 9.49 2.27 -8.93
N ARG A 51 9.82 1.06 -8.43
CA ARG A 51 10.57 0.07 -9.20
C ARG A 51 9.79 -0.41 -10.43
N ILE A 52 8.52 -0.80 -10.23
CA ILE A 52 7.62 -1.24 -11.31
C ILE A 52 7.45 -0.13 -12.36
N SER A 53 7.18 1.11 -11.92
CA SER A 53 7.04 2.27 -12.81
C SER A 53 8.31 2.53 -13.61
N PHE A 54 9.50 2.44 -12.99
CA PHE A 54 10.74 2.62 -13.73
C PHE A 54 10.96 1.53 -14.79
N ASP A 55 10.66 0.27 -14.48
CA ASP A 55 10.79 -0.81 -15.45
C ASP A 55 9.78 -0.67 -16.61
N LEU A 56 8.54 -0.28 -16.31
CA LEU A 56 7.53 0.04 -17.34
C LEU A 56 7.97 1.21 -18.22
N ILE A 57 8.42 2.31 -17.63
CA ILE A 57 8.89 3.49 -18.36
C ILE A 57 10.08 3.13 -19.26
N ARG A 58 11.05 2.34 -18.76
CA ARG A 58 12.16 1.86 -19.60
C ARG A 58 11.65 1.06 -20.78
N ILE A 59 10.72 0.13 -20.56
CA ILE A 59 10.11 -0.66 -21.63
C ILE A 59 9.41 0.25 -22.64
N TYR A 60 8.63 1.24 -22.20
CA TYR A 60 7.94 2.19 -23.08
C TYR A 60 8.92 3.02 -23.91
N ILE A 61 10.01 3.50 -23.31
CA ILE A 61 11.05 4.26 -24.04
C ILE A 61 11.77 3.35 -25.05
N LEU A 62 12.07 2.11 -24.68
CA LEU A 62 12.70 1.14 -25.58
C LEU A 62 11.80 0.86 -26.79
N LEU A 63 10.51 0.62 -26.55
CA LEU A 63 9.52 0.35 -27.60
C LEU A 63 9.25 1.59 -28.46
N ARG A 64 9.08 2.76 -27.81
CA ARG A 64 8.79 4.11 -28.34
C ARG A 64 7.50 4.23 -29.16
N ASP A 65 7.29 3.29 -30.06
CA ASP A 65 6.16 3.17 -30.96
C ASP A 65 4.92 2.67 -30.19
N GLU A 66 3.83 3.42 -30.27
CA GLU A 66 2.59 3.12 -29.55
C GLU A 66 2.01 1.75 -29.91
N THR A 67 2.14 1.31 -31.16
CA THR A 67 1.65 -0.02 -31.59
C THR A 67 2.46 -1.14 -30.93
N LEU A 68 3.76 -0.94 -30.73
CA LEU A 68 4.60 -1.90 -30.01
C LEU A 68 4.32 -1.89 -28.51
N ILE A 69 4.03 -0.72 -27.94
CA ILE A 69 3.64 -0.58 -26.52
C ILE A 69 2.30 -1.29 -26.28
N GLN A 70 1.30 -1.07 -27.12
CA GLN A 70 0.02 -1.78 -27.06
C GLN A 70 0.18 -3.29 -27.18
N ALA A 71 1.01 -3.74 -28.12
CA ALA A 71 1.30 -5.16 -28.28
C ALA A 71 2.00 -5.75 -27.05
N PHE A 72 2.90 -5.00 -26.42
CA PHE A 72 3.52 -5.38 -25.16
C PHE A 72 2.50 -5.48 -24.02
N LEU A 73 1.68 -4.44 -23.81
CA LEU A 73 0.69 -4.41 -22.73
C LEU A 73 -0.33 -5.54 -22.86
N THR A 74 -0.80 -5.79 -24.08
CA THR A 74 -1.67 -6.94 -24.38
C THR A 74 -0.98 -8.26 -24.09
N LEU A 75 0.31 -8.39 -24.44
CA LEU A 75 1.09 -9.62 -24.20
C LEU A 75 1.28 -9.94 -22.71
N VAL A 76 1.29 -8.91 -21.87
CA VAL A 76 1.54 -9.03 -20.41
C VAL A 76 0.28 -8.85 -19.57
N ASN A 77 -0.89 -8.72 -20.20
CA ASN A 77 -2.20 -8.53 -19.58
C ASN A 77 -2.32 -7.24 -18.72
N LEU A 78 -1.79 -6.13 -19.24
CA LEU A 78 -1.94 -4.80 -18.63
C LEU A 78 -2.87 -3.91 -19.46
N ASP A 79 -3.73 -3.13 -18.80
CA ASP A 79 -4.60 -2.16 -19.45
C ASP A 79 -3.84 -0.89 -19.82
N GLN A 80 -3.85 -0.52 -21.09
CA GLN A 80 -3.21 0.69 -21.58
C GLN A 80 -3.71 1.96 -20.88
N LYS A 81 -5.01 2.07 -20.59
CA LYS A 81 -5.59 3.28 -19.99
C LYS A 81 -5.08 3.56 -18.59
N LEU A 82 -4.69 2.52 -17.86
CA LEU A 82 -4.24 2.61 -16.48
C LEU A 82 -2.73 2.71 -16.36
N PHE A 83 -1.99 2.11 -17.30
CA PHE A 83 -0.55 1.91 -17.17
C PHE A 83 0.31 2.66 -18.19
N TYR A 84 -0.29 3.40 -19.14
CA TYR A 84 0.46 4.13 -20.16
C TYR A 84 0.04 5.60 -20.27
N ASP A 85 1.03 6.46 -20.28
CA ASP A 85 0.94 7.88 -20.62
C ASP A 85 1.99 8.16 -21.71
N PRO A 86 1.60 8.69 -22.90
CA PRO A 86 2.53 9.02 -23.98
C PRO A 86 3.72 9.87 -23.55
N TYR A 87 3.53 10.78 -22.59
CA TYR A 87 4.59 11.67 -22.10
C TYR A 87 5.78 10.89 -21.50
N LEU A 88 5.54 9.70 -20.94
CA LEU A 88 6.58 8.86 -20.35
C LEU A 88 7.58 8.34 -21.38
N ALA A 89 7.16 8.15 -22.64
CA ALA A 89 8.01 7.65 -23.71
C ALA A 89 8.80 8.77 -24.42
N GLU A 90 8.35 10.03 -24.30
CA GLU A 90 8.90 11.16 -25.05
C GLU A 90 9.80 12.08 -24.22
N SER A 91 9.63 12.09 -22.89
CA SER A 91 10.34 13.02 -22.01
C SER A 91 11.86 12.72 -21.89
N PRO A 92 12.75 13.66 -22.27
CA PRO A 92 14.20 13.48 -22.17
C PRO A 92 14.69 13.36 -20.72
N THR A 93 14.10 14.15 -19.81
CA THR A 93 14.47 14.14 -18.38
C THR A 93 14.12 12.82 -17.71
N ILE A 94 12.94 12.26 -18.05
CA ILE A 94 12.54 10.93 -17.57
C ILE A 94 13.51 9.88 -18.13
N THR A 95 13.81 9.95 -19.43
CA THR A 95 14.76 9.02 -20.07
C THR A 95 16.12 9.02 -19.37
N GLN A 96 16.71 10.19 -19.10
CA GLN A 96 17.99 10.28 -18.41
C GLN A 96 17.92 9.62 -17.02
N ARG A 97 16.86 9.91 -16.24
CA ARG A 97 16.69 9.39 -14.89
C ARG A 97 16.52 7.87 -14.84
N VAL A 98 15.73 7.29 -15.76
CA VAL A 98 15.46 5.84 -15.71
C VAL A 98 16.61 5.01 -16.26
N PHE A 99 17.44 5.56 -17.15
CA PHE A 99 18.63 4.88 -17.70
C PHE A 99 19.92 5.17 -16.93
N GLU A 100 19.88 6.03 -15.91
CA GLU A 100 21.03 6.31 -15.05
C GLU A 100 21.55 5.02 -14.39
N ARG A 101 22.89 4.85 -14.39
CA ARG A 101 23.62 3.71 -13.79
C ARG A 101 23.17 2.32 -14.28
N GLN A 102 22.55 2.23 -15.45
CA GLN A 102 22.19 0.94 -16.04
C GLN A 102 23.38 0.29 -16.75
N MET A 103 23.49 -1.03 -16.59
CA MET A 103 24.51 -1.84 -17.25
C MET A 103 23.90 -2.58 -18.43
N PHE A 104 24.56 -2.51 -19.58
CA PHE A 104 24.10 -3.19 -20.81
C PHE A 104 24.98 -4.40 -21.12
N SER A 105 24.37 -5.58 -21.20
CA SER A 105 25.05 -6.86 -21.47
C SER A 105 24.90 -7.30 -22.93
N GLY A 106 25.99 -7.76 -23.56
CA GLY A 106 25.99 -8.27 -24.93
C GLY A 106 27.12 -7.71 -25.79
N PHE A 107 27.48 -8.46 -26.84
CA PHE A 107 28.61 -8.15 -27.72
C PHE A 107 28.30 -7.11 -28.79
N THR A 108 27.06 -7.08 -29.29
CA THR A 108 26.63 -6.14 -30.33
C THR A 108 25.66 -5.11 -29.75
N ARG A 109 25.58 -3.93 -30.37
CA ARG A 109 24.60 -2.88 -30.00
C ARG A 109 23.16 -3.41 -29.99
N ALA A 110 22.79 -4.19 -31.00
CA ALA A 110 21.47 -4.83 -31.08
C ALA A 110 21.26 -5.90 -29.99
N GLY A 111 22.30 -6.69 -29.69
CA GLY A 111 22.27 -7.66 -28.60
C GLY A 111 22.08 -6.99 -27.24
N ARG A 112 22.83 -5.91 -26.97
CA ARG A 112 22.71 -5.10 -25.75
C ARG A 112 21.31 -4.51 -25.56
N PHE A 113 20.73 -3.95 -26.62
CA PHE A 113 19.36 -3.45 -26.60
C PHE A 113 18.35 -4.55 -26.24
N LYS A 114 18.41 -5.69 -26.96
CA LYS A 114 17.48 -6.81 -26.76
C LYS A 114 17.62 -7.44 -25.37
N ASN A 115 18.85 -7.63 -24.89
CA ASN A 115 19.11 -8.17 -23.56
C ASN A 115 18.64 -7.22 -22.47
N PHE A 116 18.88 -5.92 -22.62
CA PHE A 116 18.39 -4.93 -21.66
C PHE A 116 16.86 -4.87 -21.62
N PHE A 117 16.19 -4.95 -22.76
CA PHE A 117 14.73 -5.06 -22.83
C PHE A 117 14.21 -6.28 -22.07
N LEU A 118 14.79 -7.46 -22.29
CA LEU A 118 14.41 -8.67 -21.57
C LEU A 118 14.68 -8.55 -20.06
N ALA A 119 15.81 -7.97 -19.68
CA ALA A 119 16.14 -7.74 -18.27
C ALA A 119 15.15 -6.77 -17.60
N CYS A 120 14.72 -5.70 -18.29
CA CYS A 120 13.67 -4.81 -17.79
C CYS A 120 12.37 -5.58 -17.53
N TYR A 121 11.99 -6.49 -18.44
CA TYR A 121 10.81 -7.31 -18.25
C TYR A 121 10.94 -8.32 -17.11
N GLU A 122 12.08 -8.99 -16.98
CA GLU A 122 12.35 -9.91 -15.88
C GLU A 122 12.29 -9.19 -14.53
N ASN A 123 12.88 -7.98 -14.44
CA ASN A 123 12.79 -7.13 -13.25
C ASN A 123 11.36 -6.70 -12.96
N LEU A 124 10.61 -6.25 -13.98
CA LEU A 124 9.21 -5.89 -13.86
C LEU A 124 8.38 -7.05 -13.31
N TYR A 125 8.54 -8.25 -13.88
CA TYR A 125 7.87 -9.46 -13.44
C TYR A 125 8.18 -9.80 -11.98
N PHE A 126 9.46 -9.78 -11.62
CA PHE A 126 9.91 -10.05 -10.26
C PHE A 126 9.38 -9.03 -9.25
N ASN A 127 9.49 -7.73 -9.55
CA ASN A 127 9.00 -6.65 -8.70
C ASN A 127 7.47 -6.71 -8.54
N THR A 128 6.74 -7.04 -9.61
CA THR A 128 5.28 -7.20 -9.56
C THR A 128 4.88 -8.40 -8.71
N LYS A 129 5.60 -9.53 -8.78
CA LYS A 129 5.38 -10.68 -7.89
C LYS A 129 5.61 -10.33 -6.43
N ILE A 130 6.69 -9.62 -6.11
CA ILE A 130 6.94 -9.16 -4.74
C ILE A 130 5.82 -8.24 -4.29
N TYR A 131 5.41 -7.30 -5.14
CA TYR A 131 4.31 -6.37 -4.84
C TYR A 131 3.00 -7.09 -4.53
N GLN A 132 2.62 -8.08 -5.33
CA GLN A 132 1.42 -8.89 -5.09
C GLN A 132 1.51 -9.68 -3.78
N LYS A 133 2.67 -10.29 -3.49
CA LYS A 133 2.89 -10.98 -2.22
C LYS A 133 2.73 -10.00 -1.04
N LYS A 134 3.27 -8.78 -1.16
CA LYS A 134 3.14 -7.75 -0.12
C LYS A 134 1.71 -7.25 0.05
N ILE A 135 0.95 -7.11 -1.02
CA ILE A 135 -0.49 -6.81 -0.91
C ILE A 135 -1.22 -7.92 -0.16
N ALA A 136 -0.91 -9.19 -0.44
CA ALA A 136 -1.53 -10.30 0.29
C ALA A 136 -1.16 -10.27 1.78
N GLU A 137 0.10 -10.08 2.13
CA GLU A 137 0.55 -9.94 3.53
C GLU A 137 -0.17 -8.77 4.25
N LEU A 138 -0.33 -7.62 3.59
CA LEU A 138 -1.04 -6.47 4.16
C LEU A 138 -2.55 -6.69 4.30
N ARG A 139 -3.15 -7.51 3.44
CA ARG A 139 -4.56 -7.91 3.57
C ARG A 139 -4.75 -8.83 4.78
N ASP A 140 -3.85 -9.80 4.96
CA ASP A 140 -3.90 -10.69 6.12
C ASP A 140 -3.78 -9.88 7.43
N GLU A 141 -2.88 -8.89 7.48
CA GLU A 141 -2.76 -7.95 8.61
C GLU A 141 -4.02 -7.11 8.83
N GLN A 142 -4.64 -6.59 7.75
CA GLN A 142 -5.91 -5.87 7.83
C GLN A 142 -7.03 -6.76 8.39
N ASP A 143 -7.15 -7.99 7.89
CA ASP A 143 -8.19 -8.92 8.30
C ASP A 143 -8.04 -9.28 9.79
N MET A 144 -6.82 -9.42 10.30
CA MET A 144 -6.55 -9.59 11.74
C MET A 144 -7.07 -8.40 12.55
N ILE A 145 -6.74 -7.16 12.17
CA ILE A 145 -7.22 -5.95 12.87
C ILE A 145 -8.75 -5.87 12.85
N VAL A 146 -9.37 -6.23 11.71
CA VAL A 146 -10.84 -6.25 11.58
C VAL A 146 -11.47 -7.27 12.53
N GLU A 147 -10.90 -8.47 12.65
CA GLU A 147 -11.38 -9.47 13.60
C GLU A 147 -11.15 -9.04 15.05
N GLU A 148 -10.00 -8.46 15.38
CA GLU A 148 -9.72 -7.93 16.72
C GLU A 148 -10.69 -6.81 17.12
N ILE A 149 -11.06 -5.93 16.18
CA ILE A 149 -12.09 -4.92 16.41
C ILE A 149 -13.46 -5.57 16.69
N LYS A 150 -13.82 -6.64 15.97
CA LYS A 150 -15.07 -7.37 16.21
C LYS A 150 -15.07 -8.04 17.58
N GLU A 151 -13.99 -8.73 17.95
CA GLU A 151 -13.84 -9.34 19.27
C GLU A 151 -13.85 -8.30 20.38
N PHE A 152 -13.21 -7.14 20.15
CA PHE A 152 -13.22 -6.02 21.07
C PHE A 152 -14.64 -5.56 21.39
N TYR A 153 -15.48 -5.34 20.36
CA TYR A 153 -16.88 -4.92 20.58
C TYR A 153 -17.76 -6.04 21.14
N ALA A 154 -17.48 -7.31 20.82
CA ALA A 154 -18.22 -8.44 21.38
C ALA A 154 -17.95 -8.61 22.89
N ASN A 155 -16.70 -8.42 23.31
CA ASN A 155 -16.27 -8.54 24.71
C ASN A 155 -16.49 -7.26 25.52
N ASN A 156 -16.56 -6.10 24.87
CA ASN A 156 -16.72 -4.79 25.48
C ASN A 156 -17.91 -4.06 24.84
N ASP A 157 -19.13 -4.49 25.16
CA ASP A 157 -20.33 -3.75 24.78
C ASP A 157 -20.32 -2.38 25.48
N LEU A 158 -19.86 -1.36 24.75
CA LEU A 158 -19.81 0.03 25.18
C LEU A 158 -21.14 0.54 25.73
N SER A 159 -22.27 0.11 25.15
CA SER A 159 -23.59 0.51 25.63
C SER A 159 -23.90 -0.12 26.99
N ALA A 160 -23.53 -1.39 27.18
CA ALA A 160 -23.66 -2.08 28.45
C ALA A 160 -22.70 -1.50 29.52
N ILE A 161 -21.46 -1.21 29.14
CA ILE A 161 -20.43 -0.59 30.00
C ILE A 161 -20.88 0.81 30.42
N MET A 162 -21.22 1.69 29.49
CA MET A 162 -21.68 3.06 29.79
C MET A 162 -22.94 3.05 30.65
N GLY A 163 -23.89 2.15 30.36
CA GLY A 163 -25.09 1.96 31.20
C GLY A 163 -24.76 1.46 32.61
N PHE A 164 -23.76 0.60 32.77
CA PHE A 164 -23.29 0.12 34.07
C PHE A 164 -22.53 1.21 34.86
N LEU A 165 -21.62 1.94 34.21
CA LEU A 165 -20.88 3.05 34.81
C LEU A 165 -21.81 4.16 35.32
N HIS A 166 -22.88 4.47 34.58
CA HIS A 166 -23.91 5.42 34.99
C HIS A 166 -24.74 4.91 36.18
N ARG A 167 -25.15 3.64 36.19
CA ARG A 167 -25.88 3.04 37.33
C ARG A 167 -25.05 3.10 38.62
N LEU A 168 -23.76 2.78 38.55
CA LEU A 168 -22.81 2.92 39.67
C LEU A 168 -22.50 4.37 40.06
N GLY A 169 -22.89 5.37 39.25
CA GLY A 169 -22.68 6.80 39.56
C GLY A 169 -23.89 7.47 40.19
N ASN A 170 -25.09 6.91 40.01
CA ASN A 170 -26.35 7.55 40.37
C ASN A 170 -27.01 7.00 41.64
N GLU A 171 -26.42 6.02 42.35
CA GLU A 171 -27.02 5.47 43.59
C GLU A 171 -27.14 6.51 44.73
N GLU A 172 -26.43 7.64 44.71
CA GLU A 172 -26.60 8.73 45.69
C GLU A 172 -27.61 9.84 45.30
N THR A 173 -28.28 9.78 44.15
CA THR A 173 -29.23 10.84 43.72
C THR A 173 -30.67 10.35 43.57
N CYS A 174 -31.21 9.77 44.66
CA CYS A 174 -32.66 9.74 44.86
C CYS A 174 -33.14 11.13 45.31
N GLY A 175 -33.38 12.03 44.36
CA GLY A 175 -33.83 13.39 44.66
C GLY A 175 -34.28 14.15 43.42
N CYS A 176 -35.60 14.12 43.18
CA CYS A 176 -36.39 15.02 42.33
C CYS A 176 -35.63 16.22 41.74
N MET A 177 -35.10 16.08 40.51
CA MET A 177 -34.89 17.11 39.46
C MET A 177 -33.79 16.63 38.50
N GLN A 178 -34.06 15.59 37.71
CA GLN A 178 -33.15 15.17 36.62
C GLN A 178 -33.86 15.38 35.28
N GLY A 179 -34.11 16.64 34.97
CA GLY A 179 -34.58 17.07 33.66
C GLY A 179 -33.39 17.21 32.70
N GLY A 180 -33.31 16.30 31.73
CA GLY A 180 -32.91 16.64 30.36
C GLY A 180 -31.43 16.95 30.07
N MET A 181 -30.47 16.50 30.88
CA MET A 181 -29.07 16.48 30.43
C MET A 181 -28.78 15.21 29.64
N GLU A 182 -28.52 15.42 28.35
CA GLU A 182 -27.39 14.79 27.63
C GLU A 182 -27.56 13.44 26.91
N THR A 183 -28.74 13.09 26.37
CA THR A 183 -28.78 12.00 25.36
C THR A 183 -27.83 12.27 24.18
N GLY A 184 -27.75 13.52 23.70
CA GLY A 184 -26.83 13.92 22.65
C GLY A 184 -25.35 14.00 23.03
N LEU A 185 -24.99 14.12 24.32
CA LEU A 185 -23.59 14.11 24.76
C LEU A 185 -23.08 12.66 24.88
N VAL A 186 -23.94 11.74 25.32
CA VAL A 186 -23.66 10.30 25.40
C VAL A 186 -23.49 9.69 24.02
N GLU A 187 -24.37 10.04 23.07
CA GLU A 187 -24.25 9.61 21.67
C GLU A 187 -22.97 10.15 21.02
N GLY A 188 -22.62 11.42 21.29
CA GLY A 188 -21.38 12.03 20.80
C GLY A 188 -20.10 11.46 21.42
N LEU A 189 -20.16 10.95 22.65
CA LEU A 189 -19.04 10.29 23.32
C LEU A 189 -18.86 8.85 22.81
N ASP A 190 -19.94 8.09 22.64
CA ASP A 190 -19.90 6.74 22.06
C ASP A 190 -19.28 6.76 20.65
N GLN A 191 -19.67 7.75 19.84
CA GLN A 191 -19.15 7.91 18.48
C GLN A 191 -17.64 8.25 18.44
N LYS A 192 -17.12 8.98 19.44
CA LYS A 192 -15.69 9.28 19.60
C LYS A 192 -14.90 8.12 20.20
N LEU A 193 -15.59 7.23 20.92
CA LEU A 193 -14.99 6.07 21.55
C LEU A 193 -14.87 4.88 20.61
N ARG A 194 -15.71 4.81 19.58
CA ARG A 194 -15.67 3.78 18.54
C ARG A 194 -14.40 3.87 17.69
N ILE A 195 -13.77 2.72 17.54
CA ILE A 195 -12.71 2.44 16.58
C ILE A 195 -13.36 1.93 15.29
N GLY A 196 -13.01 2.53 14.16
CA GLY A 196 -13.45 2.07 12.84
C GLY A 196 -12.42 1.13 12.22
N PRO A 197 -12.86 0.15 11.41
CA PRO A 197 -11.92 -0.71 10.70
C PRO A 197 -11.09 0.10 9.68
N PRO A 198 -9.83 -0.29 9.43
CA PRO A 198 -9.02 0.34 8.40
C PRO A 198 -9.65 0.17 7.01
N PRO A 199 -9.46 1.13 6.07
CA PRO A 199 -10.01 1.04 4.73
C PRO A 199 -9.41 -0.14 3.95
N PRO A 200 -10.15 -0.81 3.06
CA PRO A 200 -9.64 -1.93 2.27
C PRO A 200 -8.33 -1.60 1.53
N ILE A 201 -7.38 -2.54 1.51
CA ILE A 201 -6.07 -2.35 0.85
C ILE A 201 -6.23 -1.90 -0.62
N GLU A 202 -7.26 -2.34 -1.34
CA GLU A 202 -7.53 -1.99 -2.74
C GLU A 202 -7.89 -0.52 -2.94
N GLN A 203 -8.38 0.17 -1.91
CA GLN A 203 -8.69 1.60 -1.97
C GLN A 203 -7.44 2.46 -1.81
N VAL A 204 -6.40 1.92 -1.17
CA VAL A 204 -5.16 2.64 -0.86
C VAL A 204 -3.98 2.21 -1.74
N MET A 205 -4.05 1.03 -2.36
CA MET A 205 -3.00 0.49 -3.24
C MET A 205 -3.55 0.10 -4.62
N THR A 206 -2.81 0.45 -5.67
CA THR A 206 -3.14 0.05 -7.05
C THR A 206 -2.96 -1.45 -7.25
N VAL A 207 -4.05 -2.16 -7.57
CA VAL A 207 -3.98 -3.59 -7.88
C VAL A 207 -3.40 -3.80 -9.28
N ILE A 208 -2.25 -4.49 -9.35
CA ILE A 208 -1.60 -4.85 -10.62
C ILE A 208 -1.88 -6.33 -10.89
N PRO A 209 -2.43 -6.69 -12.06
CA PRO A 209 -2.70 -8.09 -12.40
C PRO A 209 -1.40 -8.89 -12.57
N PRO A 210 -1.45 -10.23 -12.39
CA PRO A 210 -0.28 -11.08 -12.58
C PRO A 210 0.19 -11.02 -14.04
N LEU A 211 1.47 -10.69 -14.20
CA LEU A 211 2.10 -10.63 -15.51
C LEU A 211 2.38 -12.03 -16.05
N SER A 212 2.40 -12.15 -17.38
CA SER A 212 2.83 -13.35 -18.09
C SER A 212 4.23 -13.80 -17.67
N GLU A 213 4.50 -15.10 -17.64
CA GLU A 213 5.83 -15.58 -17.22
C GLU A 213 6.89 -15.30 -18.30
N PRO A 214 8.10 -14.80 -17.95
CA PRO A 214 9.16 -14.48 -18.91
C PRO A 214 9.53 -15.64 -19.84
N ALA A 215 9.55 -16.87 -19.33
CA ALA A 215 9.85 -18.06 -20.13
C ALA A 215 8.77 -18.31 -21.21
N ALA A 216 7.49 -18.14 -20.86
CA ALA A 216 6.35 -18.42 -21.74
C ALA A 216 6.25 -17.42 -22.90
N ILE A 217 6.63 -16.15 -22.68
CA ILE A 217 6.52 -15.10 -23.69
C ILE A 217 7.85 -14.62 -24.28
N ARG A 218 8.97 -15.28 -23.93
CA ARG A 218 10.32 -14.86 -24.32
C ARG A 218 10.51 -14.61 -25.81
N SER A 219 9.97 -15.50 -26.65
CA SER A 219 10.07 -15.40 -28.11
C SER A 219 9.33 -14.16 -28.64
N LYS A 220 8.12 -13.91 -28.12
CA LYS A 220 7.30 -12.74 -28.45
C LYS A 220 7.97 -11.44 -28.00
N LEU A 221 8.56 -11.42 -26.79
CA LEU A 221 9.34 -10.29 -26.30
C LEU A 221 10.57 -9.99 -27.17
N LYS A 222 11.32 -11.03 -27.58
CA LYS A 222 12.45 -10.85 -28.51
C LYS A 222 12.02 -10.28 -29.85
N LYS A 223 10.84 -10.66 -30.35
CA LYS A 223 10.27 -10.10 -31.59
C LYS A 223 9.95 -8.62 -31.43
N LEU A 224 9.30 -8.23 -30.34
CA LEU A 224 9.02 -6.82 -30.02
C LEU A 224 10.31 -6.00 -29.89
N ALA A 225 11.31 -6.52 -29.17
CA ALA A 225 12.61 -5.86 -29.03
C ALA A 225 13.35 -5.72 -30.37
N GLY A 226 13.20 -6.69 -31.28
CA GLY A 226 13.73 -6.58 -32.65
C GLY A 226 13.07 -5.45 -33.43
N GLN A 227 11.73 -5.44 -33.47
CA GLN A 227 10.97 -4.39 -34.15
C GLN A 227 11.24 -3.00 -33.58
N ALA A 228 11.36 -2.89 -32.26
CA ALA A 228 11.68 -1.65 -31.58
C ALA A 228 13.09 -1.15 -31.94
N TYR A 229 14.08 -2.06 -32.00
CA TYR A 229 15.44 -1.71 -32.41
C TYR A 229 15.48 -1.08 -33.80
N ASP A 230 14.76 -1.67 -34.75
CA ASP A 230 14.75 -1.21 -36.15
C ASP A 230 14.03 0.15 -36.30
N ARG A 231 13.07 0.47 -35.42
CA ARG A 231 12.31 1.73 -35.40
C ARG A 231 12.90 2.80 -34.48
N GLN A 232 13.99 2.51 -33.78
CA GLN A 232 14.56 3.44 -32.80
C GLN A 232 15.32 4.61 -33.45
N ARG A 233 15.44 5.72 -32.71
CA ARG A 233 16.27 6.85 -33.10
C ARG A 233 17.74 6.43 -33.06
N PRO A 234 18.53 6.68 -34.13
CA PRO A 234 19.95 6.35 -34.13
C PRO A 234 20.72 6.97 -32.96
N GLU A 235 20.31 8.15 -32.50
CA GLU A 235 20.87 8.84 -31.34
C GLU A 235 20.68 8.07 -30.04
N PHE A 236 19.48 7.54 -29.81
CA PHE A 236 19.19 6.72 -28.63
C PHE A 236 20.00 5.42 -28.64
N LEU A 237 20.18 4.81 -29.81
CA LEU A 237 20.97 3.58 -29.96
C LEU A 237 22.46 3.77 -29.61
N LYS A 238 23.00 5.00 -29.66
CA LYS A 238 24.40 5.28 -29.25
C LYS A 238 24.66 4.94 -27.78
N MET A 239 23.64 4.98 -26.92
CA MET A 239 23.75 4.58 -25.51
C MET A 239 24.07 3.09 -25.33
N PHE A 240 23.69 2.25 -26.30
CA PHE A 240 23.98 0.81 -26.30
C PHE A 240 25.30 0.48 -27.01
N ALA A 241 26.04 1.47 -27.49
CA ALA A 241 27.37 1.25 -28.05
C ALA A 241 28.36 0.81 -26.94
N TRP A 242 29.39 0.07 -27.34
CA TRP A 242 30.45 -0.36 -26.43
C TRP A 242 31.17 0.86 -25.82
N GLY A 243 31.46 0.82 -24.50
CA GLY A 243 32.08 1.94 -23.77
C GLY A 243 31.16 3.13 -23.40
N ASN A 244 29.90 3.15 -23.84
CA ASN A 244 28.96 4.26 -23.55
C ASN A 244 27.94 3.95 -22.45
N ALA A 245 28.15 2.90 -21.64
CA ALA A 245 27.23 2.59 -20.57
C ALA A 245 27.27 3.71 -19.51
N PRO A 246 26.13 4.29 -19.10
CA PRO A 246 26.08 5.39 -18.14
C PRO A 246 26.62 5.02 -16.74
N GLY A 247 26.97 3.75 -16.48
CA GLY A 247 27.69 3.31 -15.28
C GLY A 247 29.22 3.21 -15.41
N ASP A 248 29.79 3.47 -16.59
CA ASP A 248 31.24 3.35 -16.86
C ASP A 248 32.01 4.68 -16.69
N ARG A 249 31.31 5.78 -16.40
CA ARG A 249 31.93 7.02 -15.96
C ARG A 249 32.26 6.89 -14.48
N ARG A 250 33.48 6.43 -14.19
CA ARG A 250 34.09 6.57 -12.88
C ARG A 250 34.37 8.05 -12.65
N GLU A 251 33.60 8.68 -11.77
CA GLU A 251 34.09 9.79 -10.94
C GLU A 251 34.71 9.20 -9.68
#